data_AF-A0A803N1X3-F1
#
_entry.id   AF-A0A803N1X3-F1
#
_cell.length_a   1.000
_cell.length_b   1.000
_cell.length_c   1.000
_cell.angle_alpha   90.00
_cell.angle_beta   90.00
_cell.angle_gamma   90.00
#
_symmetry.space_group_name_H-M   'P 1'
#
loop_
_entity.id
_entity.type
_entity.pdbx_description
1 polymer ?
#
loop_
_entity_poly.entity_id
_entity_poly.type
_entity_poly.pdbx_seq_one_letter_code
_entity_poly.pdbx_strand_id
1 'polypeptide(L)'
;LLVIGGGDGGILREASRHPSLEQIDICELDQMTVDSVPQGSYDVVILDAFHVIGSLGYNANELVDEGLLETVAKTLRPGGVLCAGAESFWNQEFDLESNISMCRKIFKGSVNYAWSSVPFYQRYVLPN
;
A
#
# COMPACT_ATOMS: atom_id res chain seq x y z
N LEU A 1 9.58 -10.82 2.02
CA LEU A 1 8.70 -9.81 1.39
C LEU A 1 7.27 -10.31 1.51
N LEU A 2 6.34 -9.47 1.97
CA LEU A 2 4.91 -9.74 1.87
C LEU A 2 4.31 -8.90 0.74
N VAL A 3 3.58 -9.54 -0.16
CA VAL A 3 2.76 -8.86 -1.18
C VAL A 3 1.30 -9.09 -0.79
N ILE A 4 0.57 -8.00 -0.54
CA ILE A 4 -0.87 -8.05 -0.25
C ILE A 4 -1.59 -7.66 -1.54
N GLY A 5 -2.45 -8.54 -2.04
CA GLY A 5 -2.94 -8.52 -3.42
C GLY A 5 -1.95 -9.22 -4.35
N GLY A 6 -1.58 -8.59 -5.46
CA GLY A 6 -0.55 -9.11 -6.38
C GLY A 6 -1.02 -9.42 -7.80
N GLY A 7 -2.32 -9.25 -8.09
CA GLY A 7 -2.90 -9.17 -9.43
C GLY A 7 -2.34 -10.18 -10.44
N ASP A 8 -1.64 -9.67 -11.45
CA ASP A 8 -1.07 -10.45 -12.57
C ASP A 8 0.31 -11.08 -12.26
N GLY A 9 0.81 -10.92 -11.03
CA GLY A 9 2.12 -11.38 -10.59
C GLY A 9 3.28 -10.49 -11.03
N GLY A 10 3.02 -9.30 -11.59
CA GLY A 10 4.05 -8.36 -12.00
C GLY A 10 5.02 -7.99 -10.87
N ILE A 11 4.49 -7.73 -9.67
CA ILE A 11 5.30 -7.46 -8.48
C ILE A 11 6.18 -8.66 -8.10
N LEU A 12 5.64 -9.88 -8.16
CA LEU A 12 6.42 -11.10 -7.85
C LEU A 12 7.59 -11.27 -8.82
N ARG A 13 7.33 -11.03 -10.12
CA ARG A 13 8.37 -11.09 -11.16
C ARG A 13 9.48 -10.08 -10.88
N GLU A 14 9.16 -8.83 -10.55
CA GLU A 14 10.17 -7.81 -10.26
C GLU A 14 10.89 -8.06 -8.93
N ALA A 15 10.17 -8.47 -7.89
CA ALA A 15 10.75 -8.85 -6.60
C ALA A 15 11.78 -9.99 -6.74
N SER A 16 11.51 -10.99 -7.60
CA SER A 16 12.42 -12.11 -7.85
C SER A 16 13.78 -11.71 -8.44
N ARG A 17 13.91 -10.48 -8.95
CA ARG A 17 15.20 -9.95 -9.44
C ARG A 17 16.15 -9.53 -8.33
N HIS A 18 15.69 -9.45 -7.08
CA HIS A 18 16.51 -9.08 -5.94
C HIS A 18 17.18 -10.32 -5.33
N PRO A 19 18.50 -10.52 -5.49
CA PRO A 19 19.17 -11.75 -5.05
C PRO A 19 19.25 -11.91 -3.53
N SER A 20 19.07 -10.82 -2.78
CA SER A 20 18.99 -10.85 -1.31
C SER A 20 17.63 -11.30 -0.79
N LEU A 21 16.65 -11.50 -1.66
CA LEU A 21 15.31 -11.87 -1.26
C LEU A 21 15.22 -13.38 -1.11
N GLU A 22 14.95 -13.84 0.11
CA GLU A 22 14.90 -15.27 0.45
C GLU A 22 13.49 -15.86 0.37
N GLN A 23 12.45 -15.05 0.64
CA GLN A 23 11.06 -15.49 0.68
C GLN A 23 10.11 -14.37 0.22
N ILE A 24 9.18 -14.73 -0.69
CA ILE A 24 8.02 -13.91 -1.06
C ILE A 24 6.77 -14.66 -0.63
N ASP A 25 5.99 -14.04 0.25
CA ASP A 25 4.65 -14.50 0.57
C ASP A 25 3.64 -13.57 -0.08
N ILE A 26 2.55 -14.15 -0.58
CA ILE A 26 1.44 -13.42 -1.19
C ILE A 26 0.16 -13.77 -0.45
N CYS A 27 -0.66 -12.77 -0.16
CA CYS A 27 -1.98 -12.98 0.42
C CYS A 27 -3.00 -12.02 -0.18
N GLU A 28 -4.27 -12.43 -0.16
CA GLU A 28 -5.39 -11.55 -0.53
C GLU A 28 -5.57 -10.46 0.52
N LEU A 29 -6.12 -9.31 0.09
CA LEU A 29 -6.46 -8.23 1.01
C LEU A 29 -7.73 -8.60 1.80
N ASP A 30 -7.52 -9.25 2.93
CA ASP A 30 -8.53 -9.58 3.92
C ASP A 30 -7.98 -9.31 5.33
N GLN A 31 -8.72 -8.58 6.15
CA GLN A 31 -8.25 -8.14 7.46
C GLN A 31 -7.87 -9.31 8.37
N MET A 32 -8.66 -10.39 8.36
CA MET A 32 -8.35 -11.60 9.15
C MET A 32 -7.05 -12.27 8.69
N THR A 33 -6.82 -12.28 7.37
CA THR A 33 -5.61 -12.83 6.77
C THR A 33 -4.39 -12.02 7.20
N VAL A 34 -4.41 -10.69 7.10
CA VAL A 34 -3.27 -9.86 7.52
C VAL A 34 -3.07 -9.87 9.04
N ASP A 35 -4.14 -9.91 9.84
CA ASP A 35 -4.05 -10.03 11.31
C ASP A 35 -3.41 -11.35 11.76
N SER A 36 -3.48 -12.40 10.95
CA SER A 36 -2.83 -13.69 11.24
C SER A 36 -1.32 -13.69 11.00
N VAL A 37 -0.80 -12.65 10.33
CA VAL A 37 0.64 -12.53 10.04
C VAL A 37 1.43 -12.28 11.33
N PRO A 38 2.50 -13.05 11.60
CA PRO A 38 3.33 -12.83 12.78
C PRO A 38 3.91 -11.41 12.83
N GLN A 39 3.86 -10.78 14.00
CA GLN A 39 4.38 -9.43 14.19
C GLN A 39 5.89 -9.35 13.92
N GLY A 40 6.32 -8.31 13.21
CA GLY A 40 7.73 -8.05 12.96
C GLY A 40 8.42 -9.07 12.06
N SER A 41 7.68 -9.80 11.24
CA SER A 41 8.19 -10.90 10.42
C SER A 41 8.72 -10.47 9.05
N TYR A 42 8.33 -9.30 8.54
CA TYR A 42 8.70 -8.86 7.19
C TYR A 42 9.58 -7.60 7.17
N ASP A 43 10.59 -7.61 6.31
CA ASP A 43 11.40 -6.43 5.96
C ASP A 43 10.62 -5.40 5.13
N VAL A 44 9.81 -5.90 4.20
CA VAL A 44 9.10 -5.11 3.20
C VAL A 44 7.69 -5.69 3.04
N VAL A 45 6.71 -4.79 3.00
CA VAL A 45 5.34 -5.08 2.55
C VAL A 45 5.03 -4.22 1.33
N ILE A 46 4.50 -4.83 0.28
CA ILE A 46 3.93 -4.13 -0.89
C ILE A 46 2.43 -4.40 -0.90
N LEU A 47 1.63 -3.33 -0.85
CA LEU A 47 0.19 -3.38 -1.05
C LEU A 47 -0.10 -3.15 -2.54
N ASP A 48 -0.34 -4.23 -3.27
CA ASP A 48 -0.67 -4.27 -4.69
C ASP A 48 -2.13 -4.71 -4.87
N ALA A 49 -3.02 -3.82 -4.45
CA ALA A 49 -4.46 -3.99 -4.53
C ALA A 49 -5.08 -2.74 -5.17
N PHE A 50 -6.36 -2.85 -5.58
CA PHE A 50 -7.12 -1.69 -6.04
C PHE A 50 -7.33 -0.64 -4.93
N HIS A 51 -7.17 -1.05 -3.67
CA HIS A 51 -7.25 -0.17 -2.52
C HIS A 51 -6.10 0.84 -2.50
N VAL A 52 -6.46 2.12 -2.44
CA VAL A 52 -5.49 3.22 -2.39
C VAL A 52 -5.69 4.06 -1.13
N ILE A 53 -4.59 4.62 -0.63
CA ILE A 53 -4.61 5.63 0.42
C ILE A 53 -5.20 6.93 -0.16
N GLY A 54 -6.28 7.42 0.43
CA GLY A 54 -6.78 8.77 0.19
C GLY A 54 -7.92 8.94 -0.81
N SER A 55 -8.61 7.87 -1.22
CA SER A 55 -9.77 8.00 -2.10
C SER A 55 -11.08 8.21 -1.33
N LEU A 56 -11.65 9.42 -1.35
CA LEU A 56 -13.04 9.65 -0.93
C LEU A 56 -14.07 9.23 -2.01
N GLY A 57 -13.64 8.67 -3.14
CA GLY A 57 -14.50 8.40 -4.30
C GLY A 57 -14.14 7.12 -5.04
N TYR A 58 -14.89 6.05 -4.78
CA TYR A 58 -15.66 5.23 -5.76
C TYR A 58 -16.26 3.97 -5.10
N ASN A 59 -15.81 3.58 -3.91
CA ASN A 59 -16.54 2.72 -2.96
C ASN A 59 -15.81 2.76 -1.60
N ALA A 60 -16.55 2.90 -0.48
CA ALA A 60 -15.94 2.84 0.86
C ALA A 60 -15.22 1.51 1.17
N ASN A 61 -15.51 0.47 0.38
CA ASN A 61 -14.90 -0.85 0.48
C ASN A 61 -13.52 -0.96 -0.18
N GLU A 62 -13.06 0.08 -0.90
CA GLU A 62 -11.76 0.15 -1.60
C GLU A 62 -10.78 1.13 -0.93
N LEU A 63 -11.07 1.50 0.31
CA LEU A 63 -10.26 2.42 1.10
C LEU A 63 -9.23 1.67 1.94
N VAL A 64 -7.99 2.15 1.89
CA VAL A 64 -6.99 1.81 2.89
C VAL A 64 -7.23 2.69 4.12
N ASP A 65 -7.88 2.14 5.14
CA ASP A 65 -8.16 2.85 6.38
C ASP A 65 -7.00 2.75 7.40
N GLU A 66 -7.12 3.50 8.49
CA GLU A 66 -6.14 3.52 9.57
C GLU A 66 -5.96 2.14 10.21
N GLY A 67 -7.04 1.35 10.34
CA GLY A 67 -7.00 0.01 10.94
C GLY A 67 -6.19 -0.99 10.12
N LEU A 68 -6.39 -1.03 8.80
CA LEU A 68 -5.59 -1.86 7.90
C LEU A 68 -4.12 -1.44 7.93
N LEU A 69 -3.83 -0.13 7.88
CA LEU A 69 -2.46 0.36 7.96
C LEU A 69 -1.79 -0.01 9.29
N GLU A 70 -2.50 0.05 10.41
CA GLU A 70 -2.00 -0.40 11.70
C GLU A 70 -1.71 -1.90 11.72
N THR A 71 -2.59 -2.73 11.16
CA THR A 71 -2.37 -4.17 11.04
C THR A 71 -1.15 -4.45 10.18
N VAL A 72 -1.01 -3.82 9.01
CA VAL A 72 0.17 -3.96 8.14
C VAL A 72 1.43 -3.49 8.87
N ALA A 73 1.38 -2.38 9.60
CA ALA A 73 2.52 -1.87 10.36
C ALA A 73 3.02 -2.86 11.42
N LYS A 74 2.13 -3.68 12.03
CA LYS A 74 2.53 -4.74 12.97
C LYS A 74 3.32 -5.85 12.28
N THR A 75 3.03 -6.17 11.02
CA THR A 75 3.75 -7.22 10.30
C THR A 75 5.21 -6.84 10.00
N LEU A 76 5.51 -5.53 9.95
CA LEU A 76 6.84 -5.01 9.67
C LEU A 76 7.76 -5.10 10.88
N ARG A 77 8.99 -5.56 10.66
CA ARG A 77 10.06 -5.46 11.68
C ARG A 77 10.46 -4.00 11.92
N PRO A 78 11.17 -3.68 13.02
CA PRO A 78 11.77 -2.36 13.19
C PRO A 78 12.65 -1.96 11.99
N GLY A 79 12.34 -0.81 11.39
CA GLY A 79 12.99 -0.32 10.17
C GLY A 79 12.47 -0.93 8.86
N GLY A 80 11.42 -1.76 8.92
CA GLY A 80 10.75 -2.29 7.74
C GLY A 80 10.00 -1.21 6.95
N VAL A 81 9.66 -1.52 5.70
CA VAL A 81 9.10 -0.56 4.74
C VAL A 81 7.76 -1.05 4.17
N LEU A 82 6.76 -0.18 4.19
CA LEU A 82 5.51 -0.35 3.42
C LEU A 82 5.59 0.48 2.14
N CYS A 83 5.23 -0.11 1.01
CA CYS A 83 4.85 0.61 -0.21
C CYS A 83 3.37 0.32 -0.51
N ALA A 84 2.57 1.37 -0.67
CA ALA A 84 1.15 1.25 -0.96
C ALA A 84 0.74 2.27 -2.04
N GLY A 85 -0.26 1.90 -2.83
CA GLY A 85 -0.91 2.82 -3.76
C GLY A 85 -1.52 4.02 -3.02
N ALA A 86 -1.38 5.20 -3.60
CA ALA A 86 -2.05 6.42 -3.16
C ALA A 86 -2.60 7.13 -4.39
N GLU A 87 -3.61 7.95 -4.17
CA GLU A 87 -4.28 8.67 -5.25
C GLU A 87 -3.34 9.63 -6.02
N SER A 88 -3.78 10.00 -7.22
CA SER A 88 -3.06 10.93 -8.09
C SER A 88 -3.06 12.35 -7.51
N PHE A 89 -1.90 13.01 -7.44
CA PHE A 89 -1.83 14.44 -7.08
C PHE A 89 -2.49 15.39 -8.10
N TRP A 90 -2.88 14.88 -9.27
CA TRP A 90 -3.71 15.62 -10.23
C TRP A 90 -5.21 15.52 -9.94
N ASN A 91 -5.63 14.60 -9.07
CA ASN A 91 -6.99 14.48 -8.61
C ASN A 91 -7.30 15.63 -7.63
N GLN A 92 -8.32 16.44 -7.93
CA GLN A 92 -8.68 17.59 -7.08
C GLN A 92 -9.22 17.18 -5.71
N GLU A 93 -9.73 15.96 -5.57
CA GLU A 93 -10.23 15.43 -4.30
C GLU A 93 -9.11 14.82 -3.44
N PHE A 94 -7.90 14.66 -3.99
CA PHE A 94 -6.80 14.06 -3.25
C PHE A 94 -6.10 15.06 -2.33
N ASP A 95 -6.27 14.86 -1.03
CA ASP A 95 -5.58 15.62 0.01
C ASP A 95 -4.29 14.90 0.45
N LEU A 96 -3.17 15.25 -0.18
CA LEU A 96 -1.87 14.68 0.15
C LEU A 96 -1.45 14.95 1.61
N GLU A 97 -1.75 16.13 2.16
CA GLU A 97 -1.31 16.51 3.50
C GLU A 97 -2.00 15.67 4.57
N SER A 98 -3.32 15.50 4.46
CA SER A 98 -4.10 14.64 5.35
C SER A 98 -3.66 13.18 5.27
N ASN A 99 -3.38 12.67 4.07
CA ASN A 99 -2.89 11.29 3.89
C ASN A 99 -1.51 11.05 4.51
N ILE A 100 -0.57 11.99 4.31
CA ILE A 100 0.73 11.93 4.96
C ILE A 100 0.58 12.04 6.48
N SER A 101 -0.31 12.91 6.97
CA SER A 101 -0.58 13.09 8.40
C SER A 101 -1.11 11.80 9.04
N MET A 102 -2.08 11.13 8.39
CA MET A 102 -2.58 9.82 8.80
C MET A 102 -1.45 8.79 8.88
N CYS A 103 -0.64 8.65 7.82
CA CYS A 103 0.48 7.72 7.82
C CYS A 103 1.48 8.01 8.95
N ARG A 104 1.75 9.28 9.28
CA ARG A 104 2.65 9.67 10.39
C ARG A 104 2.10 9.34 11.78
N LYS A 105 0.78 9.20 11.95
CA LYS A 105 0.20 8.70 13.21
C LYS A 105 0.63 7.27 13.48
N ILE A 106 0.76 6.46 12.43
CA ILE A 106 1.07 5.03 12.50
C ILE A 106 2.59 4.80 12.40
N PHE A 107 3.21 5.26 11.31
CA PHE A 107 4.62 5.04 11.00
C PHE A 107 5.50 6.13 11.63
N LYS A 108 6.41 5.72 12.52
CA LYS A 108 7.35 6.63 13.21
C LYS A 108 8.65 6.87 12.45
N GLY A 109 8.88 6.13 11.36
CA GLY A 109 9.96 6.37 10.42
C GLY A 109 9.64 7.50 9.43
N SER A 110 10.31 7.50 8.29
CA SER A 110 10.01 8.42 7.20
C SER A 110 8.70 8.05 6.49
N VAL A 111 7.88 9.04 6.19
CA VAL A 111 6.68 8.92 5.34
C VAL A 111 6.86 9.83 4.14
N ASN A 112 6.83 9.25 2.93
CA ASN A 112 7.07 9.96 1.68
C ASN A 112 6.02 9.57 0.64
N TYR A 113 5.68 10.50 -0.25
CA TYR A 113 4.86 10.24 -1.43
C TYR A 113 5.75 10.30 -2.67
N ALA A 114 5.58 9.31 -3.55
CA ALA A 114 6.22 9.25 -4.85
C ALA A 114 5.15 8.97 -5.91
N TRP A 115 5.41 9.39 -7.14
CA TRP A 115 4.49 9.20 -8.25
C TRP A 115 5.25 8.76 -9.49
N SER A 116 4.54 8.11 -10.42
CA SER A 116 5.08 7.70 -11.71
C SER A 116 4.03 7.83 -12.80
N SER A 117 4.47 7.95 -14.05
CA SER A 117 3.56 8.01 -15.19
C SER A 117 3.10 6.61 -15.59
N VAL A 118 1.83 6.29 -15.34
CA VAL A 118 1.17 5.10 -15.88
C VAL A 118 0.04 5.58 -16.81
N PRO A 119 0.22 5.55 -18.15
CA PRO A 119 -0.75 6.14 -19.08
C PRO A 119 -2.17 5.59 -18.99
N PHE A 120 -2.32 4.32 -18.57
CA PHE A 120 -3.60 3.64 -18.47
C PHE A 120 -4.32 3.87 -17.12
N TYR A 121 -3.67 4.47 -16.13
CA TYR A 121 -4.31 4.80 -14.85
C TYR A 121 -4.95 6.17 -14.95
N GLN A 122 -6.15 6.31 -14.38
CA GLN A 122 -6.92 7.55 -14.44
C GLN A 122 -6.14 8.69 -13.79
N ARG A 123 -6.01 9.80 -14.51
CA ARG A 123 -5.38 11.04 -14.01
C ARG A 123 -6.41 12.07 -13.51
N TYR A 124 -7.63 11.97 -14.03
CA TYR A 124 -8.73 12.91 -13.81
C TYR A 124 -10.01 12.09 -13.64
N VAL A 125 -10.78 12.39 -12.60
CA VAL A 125 -12.22 12.17 -12.65
C VAL A 125 -12.75 13.28 -13.57
N LEU A 126 -13.24 12.93 -14.76
CA LEU A 126 -13.91 13.92 -15.58
C LEU A 126 -15.13 14.41 -14.79
N PRO A 127 -15.30 15.73 -14.58
CA PRO A 127 -16.54 16.22 -13.99
C PRO A 127 -17.71 15.81 -14.90
N ASN A 128 -18.74 15.22 -14.29
CA ASN A 128 -20.02 14.91 -14.95
C ASN A 128 -20.69 16.18 -15.47
#